data_AF-A0A7W0V0K0-F1
#
_entry.id   AF-A0A7W0V0K0-F1
#
_cell.length_a   1.000
_cell.length_b   1.000
_cell.length_c   1.000
_cell.angle_alpha   90.00
_cell.angle_beta   90.00
_cell.angle_gamma   90.00
#
_symmetry.space_group_name_H-M   'P 1'
#
loop_
_entity.id
_entity.type
_entity.pdbx_description
1 polymer ?
#
loop_
_entity_poly.entity_id
_entity_poly.type
_entity_poly.pdbx_seq_one_letter_code
_entity_poly.pdbx_strand_id
1 'polypeptide(L)'
;ARLHDDGEKIVLGQKIPAGGGMKDGEMVLDILSRHPSTAKFIATKLSRRFVSDNPSPALIERVAATYIRSDGDIRETLRAIFTSPEFNAPEARRAKIKTPFELAVSAIRTLGADTDARPALHGWLARMGEGLYQYQAPTGYPDTAEAWVNTGALLERLNFALALVSNRIPGTRVDLARFTGDVANAKVSQSDQARVVDQFLNLILQGDVSPKTKETLMKQLNAPDNAMISTSQKGADESMATEDSNQGQRARRGGFGRGEGRRAMRNLDSTLPAANPEVARIAALILGTPEFQRQ
;
A
#
# COMPACT_ATOMS: atom_id res chain seq x y z
N ALA A 1 -9.72 39.83 -20.94
CA ALA A 1 -10.37 38.54 -20.66
C ALA A 1 -10.73 37.88 -21.98
N ARG A 2 -9.96 36.84 -22.38
CA ARG A 2 -10.22 35.93 -23.52
C ARG A 2 -9.48 34.63 -23.21
N LEU A 3 -9.93 33.93 -22.16
CA LEU A 3 -9.35 32.64 -21.75
C LEU A 3 -10.07 31.45 -22.39
N HIS A 4 -11.24 31.67 -23.00
CA HIS A 4 -12.02 30.66 -23.71
C HIS A 4 -12.02 30.95 -25.20
N ASP A 5 -11.97 29.89 -26.00
CA ASP A 5 -12.26 29.95 -27.43
C ASP A 5 -13.78 30.08 -27.61
N ASP A 6 -14.23 31.09 -28.34
CA ASP A 6 -15.65 31.38 -28.60
C ASP A 6 -16.13 30.85 -29.95
N GLY A 7 -15.27 30.21 -30.74
CA GLY A 7 -15.61 29.67 -32.06
C GLY A 7 -16.62 28.52 -32.01
N GLU A 8 -17.15 28.11 -33.16
CA GLU A 8 -17.91 26.86 -33.25
C GLU A 8 -16.96 25.65 -33.16
N LYS A 9 -17.38 24.55 -32.52
CA LYS A 9 -16.57 23.32 -32.42
C LYS A 9 -17.35 22.10 -32.89
N ILE A 10 -16.61 21.12 -33.42
CA ILE A 10 -17.12 19.78 -33.73
C ILE A 10 -16.32 18.78 -32.90
N VAL A 11 -17.00 18.05 -32.02
CA VAL A 11 -16.39 17.08 -31.11
C VAL A 11 -17.08 15.74 -31.26
N LEU A 12 -16.34 14.73 -31.72
CA LEU A 12 -16.88 13.38 -32.01
C LEU A 12 -18.15 13.40 -32.88
N GLY A 13 -18.20 14.31 -33.86
CA GLY A 13 -19.33 14.48 -34.78
C GLY A 13 -20.49 15.32 -34.21
N GLN A 14 -20.43 15.74 -32.95
CA GLN A 14 -21.43 16.63 -32.34
C GLN A 14 -21.00 18.08 -32.45
N LYS A 15 -21.95 18.95 -32.80
CA LYS A 15 -21.73 20.38 -32.99
C LYS A 15 -21.96 21.14 -31.68
N ILE A 16 -20.98 21.94 -31.29
CA ILE A 16 -21.07 22.88 -30.16
C ILE A 16 -21.12 24.31 -30.74
N PRO A 17 -22.21 25.06 -30.53
CA PRO A 17 -22.36 26.42 -31.04
C PRO A 17 -21.29 27.38 -30.52
N ALA A 18 -21.04 28.45 -31.29
CA ALA A 18 -20.16 29.54 -30.87
C ALA A 18 -20.72 30.32 -29.67
N GLY A 19 -19.84 30.94 -28.88
CA GLY A 19 -20.18 31.90 -27.83
C GLY A 19 -20.71 31.30 -26.52
N GLY A 20 -20.52 30.01 -26.24
CA GLY A 20 -20.97 29.40 -24.99
C GLY A 20 -19.95 29.46 -23.83
N GLY A 21 -18.70 29.81 -24.09
CA GLY A 21 -17.66 30.00 -23.06
C GLY A 21 -17.42 28.74 -22.24
N MET A 22 -17.64 28.79 -20.92
CA MET A 22 -17.50 27.62 -20.04
C MET A 22 -18.45 26.46 -20.41
N LYS A 23 -19.66 26.79 -20.89
CA LYS A 23 -20.67 25.77 -21.25
C LYS A 23 -20.22 24.89 -22.41
N ASP A 24 -19.37 25.41 -23.30
CA ASP A 24 -18.78 24.62 -24.37
C ASP A 24 -17.92 23.49 -23.78
N GLY A 25 -17.14 23.79 -22.74
CA GLY A 25 -16.34 22.80 -22.01
C GLY A 25 -17.21 21.73 -21.33
N GLU A 26 -18.31 22.13 -20.70
CA GLU A 26 -19.28 21.21 -20.10
C GLU A 26 -19.91 20.29 -21.16
N MET A 27 -20.31 20.83 -22.32
CA MET A 27 -20.81 20.02 -23.44
C MET A 27 -19.76 19.03 -23.96
N VAL A 28 -18.48 19.43 -24.04
CA VAL A 28 -17.39 18.50 -24.38
C VAL A 28 -17.32 17.36 -23.37
N LEU A 29 -17.38 17.66 -22.07
CA LEU A 29 -17.34 16.63 -21.02
C LEU A 29 -18.57 15.70 -21.08
N ASP A 30 -19.75 16.23 -21.40
CA ASP A 30 -20.97 15.44 -21.61
C ASP A 30 -20.85 14.48 -22.80
N ILE A 31 -20.28 14.95 -23.91
CA ILE A 31 -20.02 14.13 -25.09
C ILE A 31 -19.03 13.01 -24.76
N LEU A 32 -17.92 13.36 -24.09
CA LEU A 32 -16.87 12.41 -23.75
C LEU A 32 -17.34 11.38 -22.71
N SER A 33 -18.07 11.81 -21.68
CA SER A 33 -18.52 10.93 -20.58
C SER A 33 -19.49 9.85 -21.05
N ARG A 34 -20.31 10.14 -22.07
CA ARG A 34 -21.27 9.20 -22.67
C ARG A 34 -20.69 8.36 -23.80
N HIS A 35 -19.47 8.63 -24.24
CA HIS A 35 -18.85 7.88 -25.32
C HIS A 35 -18.55 6.42 -24.90
N PRO A 36 -18.81 5.41 -25.76
CA PRO A 36 -18.57 4.00 -25.43
C PRO A 36 -17.12 3.69 -25.02
N SER A 37 -16.13 4.42 -25.57
CA SER A 37 -14.73 4.26 -25.15
C SER A 37 -14.50 4.68 -23.71
N THR A 38 -15.22 5.68 -23.21
CA THR A 38 -15.15 6.10 -21.80
C THR A 38 -15.76 5.04 -20.90
N ALA A 39 -16.92 4.49 -21.28
CA ALA A 39 -17.54 3.38 -20.56
C ALA A 39 -16.60 2.17 -20.46
N LYS A 40 -15.97 1.77 -21.58
CA LYS A 40 -15.01 0.66 -21.61
C LYS A 40 -13.77 0.96 -20.76
N PHE A 41 -13.26 2.18 -20.81
CA PHE A 41 -12.09 2.61 -20.04
C PHE A 41 -12.36 2.57 -18.53
N ILE A 42 -13.47 3.16 -18.08
CA ILE A 42 -13.88 3.15 -16.67
C ILE A 42 -14.17 1.72 -16.19
N ALA A 43 -14.90 0.93 -16.98
CA ALA A 43 -15.18 -0.47 -16.68
C ALA A 43 -13.89 -1.29 -16.52
N THR A 44 -12.92 -1.09 -17.41
CA THR A 44 -11.60 -1.76 -17.33
C THR A 44 -10.87 -1.39 -16.06
N LYS A 45 -10.76 -0.08 -15.76
CA LYS A 45 -10.06 0.39 -14.55
C LYS A 45 -10.70 -0.12 -13.27
N LEU A 46 -12.03 -0.03 -13.15
CA LEU A 46 -12.73 -0.48 -11.95
C LEU A 46 -12.68 -2.01 -11.80
N SER A 47 -12.88 -2.77 -12.89
CA SER A 47 -12.77 -4.23 -12.85
C SER A 47 -11.35 -4.64 -12.46
N ARG A 48 -10.33 -3.96 -12.97
CA ARG A 48 -8.94 -4.21 -12.60
C ARG A 48 -8.66 -3.88 -11.14
N ARG A 49 -9.25 -2.79 -10.64
CA ARG A 49 -9.09 -2.34 -9.25
C ARG A 49 -9.66 -3.35 -8.25
N PHE A 50 -10.83 -3.93 -8.54
CA PHE A 50 -11.61 -4.70 -7.58
C PHE A 50 -11.62 -6.21 -7.78
N VAL A 51 -11.24 -6.72 -8.97
CA VAL A 51 -11.33 -8.15 -9.28
C VAL A 51 -9.94 -8.77 -9.45
N SER A 52 -9.18 -8.35 -10.46
CA SER A 52 -7.87 -8.93 -10.76
C SER A 52 -7.03 -7.97 -11.61
N ASP A 53 -5.72 -8.20 -11.73
CA ASP A 53 -4.87 -7.37 -12.61
C ASP A 53 -5.27 -7.46 -14.09
N ASN A 54 -5.83 -8.62 -14.49
CA ASN A 54 -6.25 -8.94 -15.85
C ASN A 54 -7.72 -9.39 -15.86
N PRO A 55 -8.69 -8.47 -15.73
CA PRO A 55 -10.11 -8.80 -15.72
C PRO A 55 -10.55 -9.36 -17.09
N SER A 56 -11.54 -10.27 -17.08
CA SER A 56 -12.02 -10.90 -18.30
C SER A 56 -12.68 -9.87 -19.25
N PRO A 57 -12.55 -10.02 -20.58
CA PRO A 57 -13.28 -9.17 -21.53
C PRO A 57 -14.79 -9.17 -21.29
N ALA A 58 -15.37 -10.33 -20.93
CA ALA A 58 -16.79 -10.47 -20.65
C ALA A 58 -17.26 -9.64 -19.44
N LEU A 59 -16.45 -9.56 -18.37
CA LEU A 59 -16.73 -8.69 -17.24
C LEU A 59 -16.70 -7.22 -17.65
N ILE A 60 -15.66 -6.81 -18.38
CA ILE A 60 -15.48 -5.42 -18.84
C ILE A 60 -16.68 -4.99 -19.69
N GLU A 61 -17.12 -5.81 -20.62
CA GLU A 61 -18.27 -5.53 -21.49
C GLU A 61 -19.57 -5.38 -20.69
N ARG A 62 -19.82 -6.28 -19.73
CA ARG A 62 -21.01 -6.23 -18.87
C ARG A 62 -21.04 -4.98 -17.98
N VAL A 63 -19.90 -4.58 -17.44
CA VAL A 63 -19.77 -3.36 -16.62
C VAL A 63 -19.91 -2.11 -17.48
N ALA A 64 -19.28 -2.06 -18.66
CA ALA A 64 -19.39 -0.95 -19.59
C ALA A 64 -20.83 -0.75 -20.10
N ALA A 65 -21.55 -1.84 -20.39
CA ALA A 65 -22.96 -1.79 -20.77
C ALA A 65 -23.83 -1.25 -19.63
N THR A 66 -23.49 -1.56 -18.37
CA THR A 66 -24.19 -1.02 -17.21
C THR A 66 -23.95 0.48 -17.08
N TYR A 67 -22.70 0.93 -17.18
CA TYR A 67 -22.34 2.36 -17.17
C TYR A 67 -23.13 3.15 -18.21
N ILE A 68 -23.23 2.65 -19.46
CA ILE A 68 -23.99 3.33 -20.53
C ILE A 68 -25.49 3.38 -20.20
N ARG A 69 -26.07 2.25 -19.81
CA ARG A 69 -27.52 2.14 -19.52
C ARG A 69 -27.94 3.00 -18.33
N SER A 70 -27.04 3.24 -17.38
CA SER A 70 -27.30 4.05 -16.17
C SER A 70 -26.84 5.50 -16.30
N ASP A 71 -26.56 6.00 -17.52
CA ASP A 71 -26.02 7.35 -17.78
C ASP A 71 -24.80 7.70 -16.90
N GLY A 72 -23.90 6.75 -16.71
CA GLY A 72 -22.66 6.93 -15.96
C GLY A 72 -22.77 6.75 -14.44
N ASP A 73 -23.89 6.24 -13.91
CA ASP A 73 -24.01 5.98 -12.47
C ASP A 73 -22.93 4.99 -11.96
N ILE A 74 -21.98 5.52 -11.18
CA ILE A 74 -20.88 4.76 -10.60
C ILE A 74 -21.36 3.74 -9.57
N ARG A 75 -22.46 4.00 -8.86
CA ARG A 75 -23.03 3.04 -7.90
C ARG A 75 -23.47 1.76 -8.61
N GLU A 76 -24.18 1.91 -9.72
CA GLU A 76 -24.66 0.76 -10.50
C GLU A 76 -23.50 0.06 -11.23
N THR A 77 -22.51 0.83 -11.69
CA THR A 77 -21.28 0.28 -12.26
C THR A 77 -20.52 -0.60 -11.26
N LEU A 78 -20.35 -0.13 -10.00
CA LEU A 78 -19.72 -0.91 -8.94
C LEU A 78 -20.56 -2.11 -8.51
N ARG A 79 -21.90 -1.97 -8.46
CA ARG A 79 -22.81 -3.07 -8.18
C ARG A 79 -22.62 -4.21 -9.19
N ALA A 80 -22.55 -3.89 -10.48
CA ALA A 80 -22.32 -4.88 -11.53
C ALA A 80 -21.00 -5.64 -11.38
N ILE A 81 -19.97 -5.01 -10.80
CA ILE A 81 -18.69 -5.67 -10.47
C ILE A 81 -18.88 -6.60 -9.27
N PHE A 82 -19.38 -6.09 -8.15
CA PHE A 82 -19.44 -6.86 -6.89
C PHE A 82 -20.44 -8.02 -6.91
N THR A 83 -21.44 -7.97 -7.79
CA THR A 83 -22.38 -9.08 -8.01
C THR A 83 -21.98 -9.99 -9.18
N SER A 84 -20.80 -9.78 -9.78
CA SER A 84 -20.32 -10.61 -10.88
C SER A 84 -19.84 -11.99 -10.39
N PRO A 85 -19.93 -13.04 -11.21
CA PRO A 85 -19.31 -14.32 -10.90
C PRO A 85 -17.79 -14.20 -10.81
N GLU A 86 -17.18 -13.33 -11.62
CA GLU A 86 -15.73 -13.10 -11.60
C GLU A 86 -15.23 -12.54 -10.25
N PHE A 87 -16.00 -11.67 -9.60
CA PHE A 87 -15.63 -11.12 -8.29
C PHE A 87 -15.63 -12.18 -7.18
N ASN A 88 -16.56 -13.14 -7.23
CA ASN A 88 -16.70 -14.19 -6.22
C ASN A 88 -15.93 -15.48 -6.58
N ALA A 89 -15.21 -15.48 -7.70
CA ALA A 89 -14.46 -16.63 -8.16
C ALA A 89 -13.30 -16.94 -7.19
N PRO A 90 -13.00 -18.23 -6.90
CA PRO A 90 -11.88 -18.60 -6.05
C PRO A 90 -10.54 -17.98 -6.49
N GLU A 91 -10.35 -17.80 -7.79
CA GLU A 91 -9.14 -17.25 -8.41
C GLU A 91 -9.01 -15.74 -8.21
N ALA A 92 -10.11 -15.02 -7.91
CA ALA A 92 -10.11 -13.59 -7.62
C ALA A 92 -9.72 -13.29 -6.17
N ARG A 93 -9.89 -14.26 -5.26
CA ARG A 93 -9.50 -14.12 -3.84
C ARG A 93 -7.98 -14.03 -3.74
N ARG A 94 -7.44 -12.95 -3.14
CA ARG A 94 -5.99 -12.75 -3.00
C ARG A 94 -5.23 -12.75 -4.34
N ALA A 95 -5.92 -12.38 -5.41
CA ALA A 95 -5.35 -12.30 -6.75
C ALA A 95 -4.44 -11.08 -6.89
N LYS A 96 -4.71 -10.01 -6.14
CA LYS A 96 -3.99 -8.74 -6.24
C LYS A 96 -2.96 -8.61 -5.13
N ILE A 97 -1.95 -7.80 -5.37
CA ILE A 97 -0.99 -7.37 -4.35
C ILE A 97 -1.46 -6.04 -3.79
N LYS A 98 -1.42 -5.92 -2.45
CA LYS A 98 -1.70 -4.66 -1.75
C LYS A 98 -0.69 -3.60 -2.18
N THR A 99 -1.13 -2.39 -2.49
CA THR A 99 -0.23 -1.23 -2.59
C THR A 99 0.42 -0.96 -1.22
N PRO A 100 1.54 -0.23 -1.15
CA PRO A 100 2.13 0.16 0.13
C PRO A 100 1.14 0.84 1.11
N PHE A 101 0.24 1.67 0.61
CA PHE A 101 -0.84 2.30 1.38
C PHE A 101 -1.80 1.26 1.94
N GLU A 102 -2.29 0.34 1.11
CA GLU A 102 -3.18 -0.74 1.55
C GLU A 102 -2.50 -1.67 2.56
N LEU A 103 -1.21 -1.97 2.36
CA LEU A 103 -0.43 -2.75 3.29
C LEU A 103 -0.34 -2.06 4.65
N ALA A 104 0.00 -0.77 4.67
CA ALA A 104 0.12 -0.01 5.91
C ALA A 104 -1.23 0.08 6.65
N VAL A 105 -2.30 0.43 5.93
CA VAL A 105 -3.65 0.54 6.51
C VAL A 105 -4.13 -0.81 7.02
N SER A 106 -3.96 -1.90 6.25
CA SER A 106 -4.36 -3.24 6.70
C SER A 106 -3.54 -3.69 7.91
N ALA A 107 -2.22 -3.48 7.94
CA ALA A 107 -1.39 -3.83 9.09
C ALA A 107 -1.79 -3.06 10.35
N ILE A 108 -2.00 -1.75 10.23
CA ILE A 108 -2.47 -0.88 11.32
C ILE A 108 -3.83 -1.36 11.85
N ARG A 109 -4.79 -1.63 10.96
CA ARG A 109 -6.14 -2.08 11.34
C ARG A 109 -6.14 -3.47 11.97
N THR A 110 -5.44 -4.42 11.36
CA THR A 110 -5.36 -5.81 11.84
C THR A 110 -4.68 -5.89 13.19
N LEU A 111 -3.60 -5.14 13.37
CA LEU A 111 -2.92 -5.07 14.66
C LEU A 111 -3.62 -4.14 15.64
N GLY A 112 -4.69 -3.43 15.26
CA GLY A 112 -5.38 -2.44 16.09
C GLY A 112 -4.45 -1.36 16.63
N ALA A 113 -3.52 -0.87 15.80
CA ALA A 113 -2.56 0.14 16.19
C ALA A 113 -3.24 1.50 16.41
N ASP A 114 -2.86 2.21 17.46
CA ASP A 114 -3.20 3.62 17.64
C ASP A 114 -2.28 4.46 16.74
N THR A 115 -2.84 5.37 15.95
CA THR A 115 -2.07 6.17 15.01
C THR A 115 -2.69 7.54 14.79
N ASP A 116 -1.83 8.54 14.71
CA ASP A 116 -2.18 9.91 14.32
C ASP A 116 -1.98 10.17 12.81
N ALA A 117 -1.54 9.15 12.06
CA ALA A 117 -1.22 9.23 10.63
C ALA A 117 -0.28 10.40 10.25
N ARG A 118 0.64 10.81 11.14
CA ARG A 118 1.57 11.92 10.92
C ARG A 118 2.68 11.61 9.89
N PRO A 119 3.48 12.61 9.46
CA PRO A 119 4.45 12.47 8.37
C PRO A 119 5.45 11.32 8.50
N ALA A 120 5.72 10.81 9.70
CA ALA A 120 6.55 9.63 9.89
C ALA A 120 5.96 8.39 9.19
N LEU A 121 4.65 8.18 9.27
CA LEU A 121 3.97 7.11 8.55
C LEU A 121 3.97 7.36 7.04
N HIS A 122 3.78 8.61 6.60
CA HIS A 122 3.87 8.97 5.19
C HIS A 122 5.27 8.71 4.60
N GLY A 123 6.32 8.93 5.40
CA GLY A 123 7.70 8.62 5.01
C GLY A 123 7.90 7.12 4.73
N TRP A 124 7.23 6.24 5.48
CA TRP A 124 7.25 4.80 5.21
C TRP A 124 6.54 4.43 3.90
N LEU A 125 5.42 5.09 3.59
CA LEU A 125 4.73 4.90 2.31
C LEU A 125 5.63 5.31 1.13
N ALA A 126 6.30 6.45 1.25
CA ALA A 126 7.25 6.92 0.24
C ALA A 126 8.44 5.97 0.07
N ARG A 127 9.01 5.45 1.16
CA ARG A 127 10.09 4.45 1.12
C ARG A 127 9.70 3.15 0.43
N MET A 128 8.44 2.72 0.61
CA MET A 128 7.88 1.56 -0.08
C MET A 128 7.45 1.86 -1.54
N GLY A 129 7.58 3.12 -2.00
CA GLY A 129 7.34 3.54 -3.39
C GLY A 129 6.01 4.24 -3.65
N GLU A 130 5.16 4.48 -2.64
CA GLU A 130 3.85 5.12 -2.78
C GLU A 130 3.74 6.37 -1.90
N GLY A 131 4.50 7.42 -2.22
CA GLY A 131 4.38 8.72 -1.56
C GLY A 131 3.00 9.35 -1.78
N LEU A 132 2.34 9.78 -0.70
CA LEU A 132 0.99 10.35 -0.80
C LEU A 132 0.98 11.62 -1.67
N TYR A 133 0.18 11.60 -2.73
CA TYR A 133 0.04 12.71 -3.69
C TYR A 133 1.35 13.07 -4.43
N GLN A 134 2.32 12.15 -4.52
CA GLN A 134 3.63 12.42 -5.13
C GLN A 134 3.82 11.83 -6.53
N TYR A 135 2.82 11.13 -7.09
CA TYR A 135 2.93 10.59 -8.43
C TYR A 135 3.00 11.71 -9.47
N GLN A 136 4.05 11.68 -10.30
CA GLN A 136 4.37 12.79 -11.21
C GLN A 136 3.38 12.91 -12.37
N ALA A 137 2.97 11.77 -12.93
CA ALA A 137 2.05 11.77 -14.06
C ALA A 137 0.60 11.95 -13.59
N PRO A 138 -0.27 12.59 -14.39
CA PRO A 138 -1.68 12.78 -14.05
C PRO A 138 -2.52 11.49 -14.11
N THR A 139 -1.87 10.33 -14.14
CA THR A 139 -2.49 9.00 -14.21
C THR A 139 -2.67 8.34 -12.84
N GLY A 140 -2.01 8.86 -11.80
CA GLY A 140 -1.91 8.23 -10.48
C GLY A 140 -1.04 6.96 -10.49
N TYR A 141 -0.84 6.39 -9.30
CA TYR A 141 -0.05 5.17 -9.11
C TYR A 141 -0.66 3.95 -9.85
N PRO A 142 0.17 3.01 -10.35
CA PRO A 142 -0.32 1.79 -10.98
C PRO A 142 -1.12 0.90 -10.01
N ASP A 143 -2.09 0.16 -10.53
CA ASP A 143 -2.98 -0.75 -9.78
C ASP A 143 -2.70 -2.24 -10.06
N THR A 144 -1.54 -2.54 -10.66
CA THR A 144 -1.08 -3.90 -10.99
C THR A 144 0.04 -4.36 -10.06
N ALA A 145 0.11 -5.67 -9.79
CA ALA A 145 1.10 -6.26 -8.90
C ALA A 145 2.55 -6.00 -9.35
N GLU A 146 2.81 -5.98 -10.65
CA GLU A 146 4.16 -5.76 -11.21
C GLU A 146 4.81 -4.47 -10.70
N ALA A 147 4.03 -3.39 -10.53
CA ALA A 147 4.55 -2.13 -10.01
C ALA A 147 4.96 -2.20 -8.52
N TRP A 148 4.45 -3.19 -7.79
CA TRP A 148 4.54 -3.28 -6.34
C TRP A 148 5.37 -4.47 -5.84
N VAL A 149 5.74 -5.38 -6.74
CA VAL A 149 6.52 -6.59 -6.44
C VAL A 149 7.87 -6.51 -7.13
N ASN A 150 8.87 -6.10 -6.38
CA ASN A 150 10.28 -6.24 -6.73
C ASN A 150 11.09 -6.47 -5.45
N THR A 151 12.33 -6.94 -5.58
CA THR A 151 13.17 -7.31 -4.42
C THR A 151 13.31 -6.18 -3.40
N GLY A 152 13.48 -4.93 -3.86
CA GLY A 152 13.59 -3.76 -2.99
C GLY A 152 12.28 -3.43 -2.27
N ALA A 153 11.16 -3.46 -2.98
CA ALA A 153 9.84 -3.20 -2.42
C ALA A 153 9.46 -4.25 -1.35
N LEU A 154 9.76 -5.53 -1.58
CA LEU A 154 9.51 -6.59 -0.59
C LEU A 154 10.33 -6.38 0.70
N LEU A 155 11.58 -5.94 0.56
CA LEU A 155 12.44 -5.62 1.71
C LEU A 155 11.88 -4.44 2.51
N GLU A 156 11.50 -3.34 1.86
CA GLU A 156 10.95 -2.19 2.57
C GLU A 156 9.61 -2.49 3.25
N ARG A 157 8.80 -3.38 2.68
CA ARG A 157 7.56 -3.88 3.32
C ARG A 157 7.85 -4.66 4.60
N LEU A 158 8.88 -5.51 4.60
CA LEU A 158 9.32 -6.22 5.81
C LEU A 158 9.89 -5.25 6.85
N ASN A 159 10.70 -4.27 6.42
CA ASN A 159 11.24 -3.23 7.29
C ASN A 159 10.12 -2.39 7.93
N PHE A 160 9.07 -2.06 7.16
CA PHE A 160 7.88 -1.40 7.68
C PHE A 160 7.17 -2.26 8.74
N ALA A 161 6.94 -3.55 8.46
CA ALA A 161 6.30 -4.46 9.40
C ALA A 161 7.08 -4.52 10.73
N LEU A 162 8.42 -4.66 10.67
CA LEU A 162 9.30 -4.65 11.84
C LEU A 162 9.24 -3.32 12.60
N ALA A 163 9.25 -2.19 11.89
CA ALA A 163 9.16 -0.86 12.50
C ALA A 163 7.81 -0.63 13.20
N LEU A 164 6.72 -1.09 12.59
CA LEU A 164 5.37 -0.98 13.13
C LEU A 164 5.23 -1.77 14.44
N VAL A 165 5.54 -3.07 14.42
CA VAL A 165 5.38 -3.95 15.59
C VAL A 165 6.37 -3.67 16.71
N SER A 166 7.52 -3.05 16.38
CA SER A 166 8.52 -2.62 17.36
C SER A 166 8.30 -1.18 17.84
N ASN A 167 7.18 -0.54 17.50
CA ASN A 167 6.85 0.84 17.89
C ASN A 167 7.90 1.89 17.50
N ARG A 168 8.60 1.67 16.38
CA ARG A 168 9.66 2.57 15.85
C ARG A 168 9.13 3.63 14.88
N ILE A 169 7.82 3.69 14.67
CA ILE A 169 7.17 4.73 13.87
C ILE A 169 6.62 5.79 14.83
N PRO A 170 7.18 7.01 14.88
CA PRO A 170 6.63 8.10 15.67
C PRO A 170 5.15 8.33 15.35
N GLY A 171 4.31 8.48 16.38
CA GLY A 171 2.88 8.70 16.19
C GLY A 171 2.04 7.45 15.91
N THR A 172 2.67 6.27 15.82
CA THR A 172 1.98 4.99 15.67
C THR A 172 2.42 4.01 16.75
N ARG A 173 1.48 3.31 17.38
CA ARG A 173 1.72 2.39 18.49
C ARG A 173 0.87 1.13 18.36
N VAL A 174 1.52 -0.02 18.51
CA VAL A 174 0.89 -1.34 18.63
C VAL A 174 1.11 -1.83 20.06
N ASP A 175 0.01 -2.16 20.74
CA ASP A 175 0.06 -3.02 21.91
C ASP A 175 0.01 -4.48 21.43
N LEU A 176 1.09 -5.23 21.64
CA LEU A 176 1.15 -6.65 21.30
C LEU A 176 0.74 -7.56 22.47
N ALA A 177 0.71 -7.04 23.70
CA ALA A 177 0.38 -7.83 24.88
C ALA A 177 -1.08 -8.34 24.83
N ARG A 178 -1.99 -7.58 24.21
CA ARG A 178 -3.37 -8.01 23.95
C ARG A 178 -3.48 -9.31 23.13
N PHE A 179 -2.44 -9.67 22.38
CA PHE A 179 -2.45 -10.87 21.53
C PHE A 179 -1.79 -12.07 22.19
N THR A 180 -0.88 -11.85 23.14
CA THR A 180 -0.15 -12.93 23.80
C THR A 180 -0.70 -13.28 25.18
N GLY A 181 -1.54 -12.42 25.77
CA GLY A 181 -2.02 -12.58 27.14
C GLY A 181 -0.84 -12.66 28.10
N ASP A 182 -0.89 -13.61 29.04
CA ASP A 182 0.14 -13.82 30.07
C ASP A 182 1.52 -14.22 29.52
N VAL A 183 1.62 -14.64 28.24
CA VAL A 183 2.89 -15.01 27.59
C VAL A 183 3.73 -13.77 27.22
N ALA A 184 3.17 -12.55 27.34
CA ALA A 184 3.90 -11.31 27.08
C ALA A 184 5.13 -11.13 27.99
N ASN A 185 5.12 -11.69 29.20
CA ASN A 185 6.09 -11.39 30.26
C ASN A 185 6.96 -12.59 30.70
N ALA A 186 6.83 -13.76 30.07
CA ALA A 186 7.62 -14.95 30.39
C ALA A 186 8.57 -15.34 29.24
N LYS A 187 9.67 -16.05 29.53
CA LYS A 187 10.46 -16.73 28.49
C LYS A 187 9.51 -17.68 27.73
N VAL A 188 9.27 -17.40 26.46
CA VAL A 188 8.32 -18.14 25.63
C VAL A 188 8.88 -19.56 25.41
N SER A 189 8.17 -20.59 25.87
CA SER A 189 8.50 -21.98 25.52
C SER A 189 8.21 -22.22 24.02
N GLN A 190 8.82 -23.24 23.40
CA GLN A 190 8.47 -23.64 22.02
C GLN A 190 6.96 -23.95 21.86
N SER A 191 6.33 -24.50 22.90
CA SER A 191 4.88 -24.73 22.93
C SER A 191 4.08 -23.42 22.93
N ASP A 192 4.61 -22.39 23.60
CA ASP A 192 3.98 -21.06 23.64
C ASP A 192 4.18 -20.31 22.34
N GLN A 193 5.34 -20.46 21.68
CA GLN A 193 5.59 -19.89 20.35
C GLN A 193 4.58 -20.41 19.32
N ALA A 194 4.36 -21.73 19.26
CA ALA A 194 3.39 -22.33 18.34
C ALA A 194 1.96 -21.80 18.59
N ARG A 195 1.57 -21.66 19.86
CA ARG A 195 0.28 -21.08 20.25
C ARG A 195 0.15 -19.63 19.82
N VAL A 196 1.19 -18.82 20.03
CA VAL A 196 1.23 -17.40 19.64
C VAL A 196 1.17 -17.25 18.11
N VAL A 197 1.93 -18.06 17.36
CA VAL A 197 1.87 -18.10 15.90
C VAL A 197 0.46 -18.42 15.43
N ASP A 198 -0.18 -19.47 15.94
CA ASP A 198 -1.54 -19.84 15.55
C ASP A 198 -2.57 -18.74 15.88
N GLN A 199 -2.42 -18.04 17.02
CA GLN A 199 -3.25 -16.88 17.35
C GLN A 199 -3.08 -15.74 16.33
N PHE A 200 -1.84 -15.38 15.97
CA PHE A 200 -1.60 -14.34 14.98
C PHE A 200 -2.03 -14.76 13.58
N LEU A 201 -1.85 -16.02 13.17
CA LEU A 201 -2.33 -16.51 11.87
C LEU A 201 -3.87 -16.43 11.80
N ASN A 202 -4.57 -16.79 12.87
CA ASN A 202 -6.03 -16.66 12.94
C ASN A 202 -6.47 -15.19 12.92
N LEU A 203 -5.79 -14.30 13.65
CA LEU A 203 -6.13 -12.88 13.67
C LEU A 203 -5.83 -12.19 12.33
N ILE A 204 -4.61 -12.36 11.82
CA ILE A 204 -4.08 -11.61 10.69
C ILE A 204 -4.62 -12.17 9.38
N LEU A 205 -4.74 -13.49 9.29
CA LEU A 205 -5.03 -14.21 8.04
C LEU A 205 -6.35 -14.99 8.10
N GLN A 206 -7.11 -14.91 9.19
CA GLN A 206 -8.40 -15.60 9.36
C GLN A 206 -8.29 -17.12 9.17
N GLY A 207 -7.13 -17.70 9.51
CA GLY A 207 -6.84 -19.12 9.35
C GLY A 207 -6.55 -19.56 7.91
N ASP A 208 -6.64 -18.65 6.94
CA ASP A 208 -6.39 -18.90 5.53
C ASP A 208 -4.88 -18.73 5.24
N VAL A 209 -4.11 -19.77 5.60
CA VAL A 209 -2.64 -19.84 5.50
C VAL A 209 -2.23 -21.16 4.87
N SER A 210 -1.33 -21.12 3.89
CA SER A 210 -0.84 -22.36 3.28
C SER A 210 0.06 -23.16 4.25
N PRO A 211 0.04 -24.51 4.20
CA PRO A 211 0.95 -25.33 5.02
C PRO A 211 2.42 -24.97 4.81
N LYS A 212 2.79 -24.63 3.57
CA LYS A 212 4.15 -24.20 3.20
C LYS A 212 4.55 -22.87 3.86
N THR A 213 3.63 -21.89 3.92
CA THR A 213 3.88 -20.64 4.64
C THR A 213 4.05 -20.91 6.13
N LYS A 214 3.18 -21.73 6.74
CA LYS A 214 3.31 -22.12 8.15
C LYS A 214 4.65 -22.78 8.46
N GLU A 215 5.08 -23.73 7.61
CA GLU A 215 6.39 -24.39 7.75
C GLU A 215 7.55 -23.39 7.61
N THR A 216 7.48 -22.48 6.65
CA THR A 216 8.51 -21.47 6.41
C THR A 216 8.61 -20.50 7.59
N LEU A 217 7.48 -20.06 8.16
CA LEU A 217 7.45 -19.22 9.35
C LEU A 217 8.11 -19.92 10.54
N MET A 218 7.75 -21.19 10.81
CA MET A 218 8.35 -21.95 11.91
C MET A 218 9.85 -22.15 11.71
N LYS A 219 10.33 -22.36 10.47
CA LYS A 219 11.77 -22.42 10.17
C LYS A 219 12.48 -21.09 10.45
N GLN A 220 11.89 -19.97 10.04
CA GLN A 220 12.46 -18.64 10.25
C GLN A 220 12.49 -18.22 11.72
N LEU A 221 11.50 -18.62 12.52
CA LEU A 221 11.45 -18.36 13.95
C LEU A 221 12.55 -19.10 14.72
N ASN A 222 12.90 -20.30 14.28
CA ASN A 222 13.97 -21.11 14.88
C ASN A 222 15.38 -20.74 14.37
N ALA A 223 15.48 -19.87 13.36
CA ALA A 223 16.77 -19.42 12.84
C ALA A 223 17.38 -18.33 13.76
N PRO A 224 18.71 -18.31 13.95
CA PRO A 224 19.37 -17.32 14.80
C PRO A 224 19.15 -15.89 14.30
N ASP A 225 18.97 -14.97 15.25
CA ASP A 225 18.61 -13.54 15.12
C ASP A 225 19.30 -12.73 14.01
N ASN A 226 20.50 -13.16 13.58
CA ASN A 226 21.33 -12.44 12.61
C ASN A 226 20.96 -12.65 11.13
N ALA A 227 20.02 -13.53 10.80
CA ALA A 227 19.68 -13.83 9.41
C ALA A 227 18.88 -12.72 8.70
N MET A 228 18.10 -11.91 9.45
CA MET A 228 17.31 -10.81 8.87
C MET A 228 18.02 -9.45 8.85
N ILE A 229 19.05 -9.28 9.69
CA ILE A 229 19.75 -7.99 9.90
C ILE A 229 21.12 -7.93 9.19
N SER A 230 21.80 -9.05 8.94
CA SER A 230 23.18 -8.97 8.38
C SER A 230 23.23 -8.69 6.87
N THR A 231 22.18 -9.01 6.11
CA THR A 231 22.07 -8.62 4.69
C THR A 231 21.72 -7.14 4.50
N SER A 232 21.21 -6.47 5.53
CA SER A 232 20.71 -5.09 5.46
C SER A 232 21.73 -4.00 5.84
N GLN A 233 22.86 -4.34 6.48
CA GLN A 233 23.95 -3.37 6.69
C GLN A 233 25.00 -3.38 5.57
N LYS A 234 25.32 -4.54 4.98
CA LYS A 234 26.34 -4.62 3.92
C LYS A 234 25.94 -3.92 2.61
N GLY A 235 24.68 -3.98 2.21
CA GLY A 235 24.21 -3.32 0.98
C GLY A 235 24.09 -1.79 1.08
N ALA A 236 23.89 -1.25 2.28
CA ALA A 236 23.79 0.19 2.52
C ALA A 236 25.18 0.87 2.60
N ASP A 237 26.17 0.20 3.21
CA ASP A 237 27.54 0.73 3.25
C ASP A 237 28.23 0.68 1.88
N GLU A 238 27.95 -0.33 1.04
CA GLU A 238 28.54 -0.44 -0.31
C GLU A 238 27.90 0.52 -1.33
N SER A 239 26.62 0.88 -1.17
CA SER A 239 25.95 1.87 -2.03
C SER A 239 26.30 3.32 -1.67
N MET A 240 26.56 3.62 -0.38
CA MET A 240 27.09 4.93 0.02
C MET A 240 28.58 5.13 -0.34
N ALA A 241 29.38 4.06 -0.35
CA ALA A 241 30.81 4.17 -0.67
C ALA A 241 31.10 4.40 -2.17
N THR A 242 30.14 4.13 -3.06
CA THR A 242 30.33 4.23 -4.52
C THR A 242 29.86 5.56 -5.11
N GLU A 243 28.98 6.31 -4.43
CA GLU A 243 28.49 7.61 -4.92
C GLU A 243 29.40 8.81 -4.60
N ASP A 244 30.30 8.70 -3.60
CA ASP A 244 31.15 9.83 -3.16
C ASP A 244 32.44 10.01 -4.00
N SER A 245 32.61 9.21 -5.06
CA SER A 245 33.82 9.26 -5.92
C SER A 245 33.67 10.08 -7.21
N ASN A 246 32.48 10.62 -7.51
CA ASN A 246 32.22 11.23 -8.83
C ASN A 246 31.50 12.59 -8.82
N GLN A 247 31.60 13.37 -7.75
CA GLN A 247 31.28 14.81 -7.76
C GLN A 247 32.39 15.64 -7.10
N GLY A 248 33.59 15.52 -7.66
CA GLY A 248 34.62 16.52 -7.50
C GLY A 248 34.36 17.71 -8.43
N GLN A 249 34.26 18.91 -7.85
CA GLN A 249 34.26 20.24 -8.48
C GLN A 249 32.91 20.81 -8.92
N ARG A 250 32.22 21.47 -7.98
CA ARG A 250 31.99 22.93 -8.02
C ARG A 250 31.23 23.42 -6.78
N ALA A 251 31.49 24.68 -6.43
CA ALA A 251 30.84 25.50 -5.40
C ALA A 251 31.30 25.32 -3.94
N ARG A 252 32.49 25.89 -3.65
CA ARG A 252 32.78 26.52 -2.36
C ARG A 252 31.99 27.84 -2.24
N ARG A 253 31.10 28.00 -1.25
CA ARG A 253 31.01 29.17 -0.33
C ARG A 253 29.79 29.06 0.60
N GLY A 254 30.02 29.29 1.89
CA GLY A 254 28.98 29.65 2.86
C GLY A 254 28.80 28.65 3.99
N GLY A 255 29.57 28.80 5.07
CA GLY A 255 29.36 28.05 6.31
C GLY A 255 28.37 28.76 7.23
N PHE A 256 27.56 28.00 7.97
CA PHE A 256 26.99 28.39 9.27
C PHE A 256 26.57 27.14 10.07
N GLY A 257 26.99 27.10 11.35
CA GLY A 257 26.22 26.54 12.46
C GLY A 257 26.11 25.02 12.61
N ARG A 258 27.14 24.38 13.19
CA ARG A 258 26.97 23.12 13.93
C ARG A 258 26.36 23.42 15.30
N GLY A 259 25.30 22.70 15.65
CA GLY A 259 24.89 22.47 17.03
C GLY A 259 23.59 23.12 17.41
N GLU A 260 22.49 22.37 17.28
CA GLU A 260 21.29 22.40 18.16
C GLU A 260 20.18 21.59 17.48
N GLY A 261 20.05 20.33 17.87
CA GLY A 261 18.98 19.46 17.34
C GLY A 261 18.91 18.09 18.02
N ARG A 262 19.92 17.73 18.80
CA ARG A 262 20.03 16.43 19.47
C ARG A 262 19.36 16.33 20.85
N ARG A 263 18.56 17.33 21.28
CA ARG A 263 18.01 17.36 22.65
C ARG A 263 16.47 17.42 22.77
N ALA A 264 15.72 17.43 21.68
CA ALA A 264 14.25 17.50 21.74
C ALA A 264 13.58 16.23 21.19
N MET A 265 13.85 15.07 21.80
CA MET A 265 13.07 13.83 21.56
C MET A 265 13.17 12.85 22.74
N ARG A 266 13.21 13.37 23.96
CA ARG A 266 12.86 12.60 25.18
C ARG A 266 11.50 13.12 25.63
N ASN A 267 10.60 12.20 25.96
CA ASN A 267 9.23 12.42 26.45
C ASN A 267 8.15 12.31 25.35
N LEU A 268 8.01 11.10 24.81
CA LEU A 268 6.70 10.58 24.42
C LEU A 268 6.47 9.35 25.30
N ASP A 269 5.34 9.38 26.00
CA ASP A 269 4.80 8.44 26.99
C ASP A 269 5.33 7.00 26.92
N SER A 270 5.93 6.53 28.02
CA SER A 270 6.60 5.23 28.16
C SER A 270 5.80 4.23 29.02
N THR A 271 4.47 4.30 28.99
CA THR A 271 3.60 3.57 29.94
C THR A 271 3.21 2.16 29.50
N LEU A 272 3.65 1.68 28.32
CA LEU A 272 3.46 0.30 27.89
C LEU A 272 4.79 -0.47 27.93
N PRO A 273 4.83 -1.70 28.48
CA PRO A 273 6.03 -2.52 28.49
C PRO A 273 6.52 -2.74 27.05
N ALA A 274 7.84 -2.65 26.83
CA ALA A 274 8.44 -2.94 25.54
C ALA A 274 8.02 -4.36 25.11
N ALA A 275 7.36 -4.47 23.95
CA ALA A 275 6.85 -5.74 23.48
C ALA A 275 7.98 -6.78 23.42
N ASN A 276 7.68 -8.02 23.82
CA ASN A 276 8.63 -9.13 23.76
C ASN A 276 9.21 -9.21 22.32
N PRO A 277 10.54 -9.07 22.14
CA PRO A 277 11.18 -9.03 20.82
C PRO A 277 10.85 -10.22 19.91
N GLU A 278 10.60 -11.37 20.53
CA GLU A 278 10.22 -12.60 19.85
C GLU A 278 8.79 -12.53 19.28
N VAL A 279 7.86 -11.99 20.07
CA VAL A 279 6.47 -11.75 19.65
C VAL A 279 6.41 -10.71 18.53
N ALA A 280 7.21 -9.64 18.65
CA ALA A 280 7.35 -8.64 17.60
C ALA A 280 7.88 -9.26 16.29
N ARG A 281 8.85 -10.18 16.39
CA ARG A 281 9.35 -10.92 15.22
C ARG A 281 8.27 -11.80 14.59
N ILE A 282 7.52 -12.57 15.39
CA ILE A 282 6.40 -13.39 14.88
C ILE A 282 5.41 -12.53 14.11
N ALA A 283 4.96 -11.41 14.70
CA ALA A 283 4.02 -10.51 14.05
C ALA A 283 4.59 -9.92 12.75
N ALA A 284 5.85 -9.47 12.73
CA ALA A 284 6.50 -8.95 11.53
C ALA A 284 6.58 -9.99 10.40
N LEU A 285 6.96 -11.23 10.74
CA LEU A 285 7.05 -12.32 9.77
C LEU A 285 5.68 -12.65 9.16
N ILE A 286 4.62 -12.68 9.97
CA ILE A 286 3.26 -12.96 9.49
C ILE A 286 2.77 -11.82 8.57
N LEU A 287 3.04 -10.55 8.90
CA LEU A 287 2.78 -9.43 8.00
C LEU A 287 3.61 -9.51 6.70
N GLY A 288 4.78 -10.14 6.72
CA GLY A 288 5.61 -10.37 5.55
C GLY A 288 5.15 -11.52 4.64
N THR A 289 4.16 -12.31 5.05
CA THR A 289 3.72 -13.49 4.27
C THR A 289 3.04 -13.10 2.96
N PRO A 290 3.18 -13.92 1.89
CA PRO A 290 2.45 -13.72 0.63
C PRO A 290 0.94 -13.55 0.84
N GLU A 291 0.36 -14.30 1.77
CA GLU A 291 -1.05 -14.25 2.13
C GLU A 291 -1.44 -12.87 2.69
N PHE A 292 -0.62 -12.26 3.55
CA PHE A 292 -0.90 -10.91 4.04
C PHE A 292 -0.65 -9.84 2.98
N GLN A 293 0.32 -10.03 2.10
CA GLN A 293 0.65 -9.06 1.05
C GLN A 293 -0.40 -8.99 -0.06
N ARG A 294 -1.31 -9.97 -0.14
CA ARG A 294 -2.35 -10.06 -1.16
C ARG A 294 -3.73 -9.61 -0.67
N GLN A 295 -4.58 -9.16 -1.59
CA GLN A 295 -5.99 -8.81 -1.35
C GLN A 295 -6.89 -9.52 -2.36
#